data_AF-A0A4Q3MZF0-F1
#
_entry.id   AF-A0A4Q3MZF0-F1
#
_cell.length_a   1.000
_cell.length_b   1.000
_cell.length_c   1.000
_cell.angle_alpha   90.00
_cell.angle_beta   90.00
_cell.angle_gamma   90.00
#
_symmetry.space_group_name_H-M   'P 1'
#
loop_
_entity.id
_entity.type
_entity.pdbx_description
1 polymer ?
#
loop_
_entity_poly.entity_id
_entity_poly.type
_entity_poly.pdbx_seq_one_letter_code
_entity_poly.pdbx_strand_id
1 'polypeptide(L)'
;MENPRQVRTAMPPSALAAAGSLWMASASNAPLWRELHALGLLQAPGGWLLAVSLGGMVASILFALVSLLAWPRLLKPALALLLVASGGAGYFMWTYHVVIDSGMAASALQTDWHEILGLLTPAMVAALVLGALVPAALLWRVPVRHRPWPRQAARNLVAAGAGLLLFAGLLLASFQPLASTMRNHKQLRYLLNPLNTLYAAGQLGFGKTQVKGGLLPVGRDAKLAASAQRPPLLVLVVGETGRSGNFGINGYARDTTPELAQARVASFGSAWSCGTHTAASVPCMFSPLGREGFLAREQDTENLLDVLQHAGLAVLWIDNQPGGCKGVCDRVPNAKTSALRDPVACAGGECHDEILLAGIDARIAQLPASRISSW
;
A
#
# COMPACT_ATOMS: atom_id res chain seq x y z
N MET A 1 -1.94 48.04 -4.27
CA MET A 1 -1.22 48.51 -5.47
C MET A 1 -0.13 47.49 -5.78
N GLU A 2 -0.33 46.66 -6.81
CA GLU A 2 0.59 45.57 -7.18
C GLU A 2 1.86 46.15 -7.84
N ASN A 3 3.04 45.67 -7.43
CA ASN A 3 4.33 46.16 -7.92
C ASN A 3 4.45 45.89 -9.44
N PRO A 4 4.65 46.90 -10.31
CA PRO A 4 4.66 46.75 -11.76
C PRO A 4 5.75 45.79 -12.28
N ARG A 5 6.81 45.52 -11.51
CA ARG A 5 7.80 44.47 -11.85
C ARG A 5 7.26 43.06 -11.67
N GLN A 6 6.40 42.80 -10.69
CA GLN A 6 5.77 41.47 -10.47
C GLN A 6 4.77 41.12 -11.58
N VAL A 7 4.13 42.12 -12.20
CA VAL A 7 3.14 41.92 -13.28
C VAL A 7 3.80 41.48 -14.59
N ARG A 8 5.06 41.87 -14.85
CA ARG A 8 5.82 41.48 -16.05
C ARG A 8 6.42 40.07 -15.99
N THR A 9 6.63 39.52 -14.79
CA THR A 9 7.22 38.18 -14.58
C THR A 9 6.20 37.11 -14.20
N ALA A 10 4.90 37.44 -14.18
CA ALA A 10 3.85 36.52 -13.76
C ALA A 10 3.56 35.47 -14.85
N MET A 11 3.76 34.20 -14.51
CA MET A 11 3.54 33.08 -15.44
C MET A 11 2.05 32.75 -15.58
N PRO A 12 1.61 32.29 -16.76
CA PRO A 12 0.26 31.75 -16.90
C PRO A 12 0.13 30.43 -16.11
N PRO A 13 -1.06 30.12 -15.55
CA PRO A 13 -1.30 28.88 -14.80
C PRO A 13 -0.89 27.61 -15.56
N SER A 14 -1.09 27.58 -16.88
CA SER A 14 -0.71 26.45 -17.74
C SER A 14 0.81 26.25 -17.83
N ALA A 15 1.62 27.31 -17.83
CA ALA A 15 3.08 27.15 -17.84
C ALA A 15 3.57 26.51 -16.54
N LEU A 16 2.99 26.91 -15.39
CA LEU A 16 3.31 26.31 -14.11
C LEU A 16 2.86 24.84 -14.04
N ALA A 17 1.67 24.53 -14.56
CA ALA A 17 1.17 23.16 -14.66
C ALA A 17 2.08 22.29 -15.56
N ALA A 18 2.54 22.82 -16.69
CA ALA A 18 3.44 22.11 -17.60
C ALA A 18 4.80 21.83 -16.95
N ALA A 19 5.40 22.84 -16.30
CA ALA A 19 6.67 22.68 -15.59
C ALA A 19 6.58 21.62 -14.47
N GLY A 20 5.52 21.67 -13.65
CA GLY A 20 5.29 20.66 -12.61
C GLY A 20 5.09 19.26 -13.19
N SER A 21 4.34 19.15 -14.29
CA SER A 21 4.07 17.86 -14.95
C SER A 21 5.31 17.26 -15.58
N LEU A 22 6.16 18.08 -16.21
CA LEU A 22 7.45 17.65 -16.76
C LEU A 22 8.43 17.21 -15.67
N TRP A 23 8.48 17.93 -14.55
CA TRP A 23 9.28 17.53 -13.39
C TRP A 23 8.84 16.16 -12.85
N MET A 24 7.54 15.98 -12.64
CA MET A 24 7.00 14.70 -12.16
C MET A 24 7.24 13.57 -13.16
N ALA A 25 7.00 13.81 -14.45
CA ALA A 25 7.22 12.81 -15.50
C ALA A 25 8.70 12.43 -15.67
N SER A 26 9.63 13.28 -15.26
CA SER A 26 11.07 12.99 -15.33
C SER A 26 11.60 12.52 -13.98
N ALA A 27 11.98 13.45 -13.10
CA ALA A 27 12.65 13.19 -11.83
C ALA A 27 11.83 12.26 -10.92
N SER A 28 10.53 12.51 -10.72
CA SER A 28 9.69 11.65 -9.87
C SER A 28 9.42 10.26 -10.45
N ASN A 29 9.67 10.05 -11.75
CA ASN A 29 9.60 8.76 -12.43
C ASN A 29 10.97 8.10 -12.62
N ALA A 30 12.03 8.54 -11.93
CA ALA A 30 13.32 7.86 -11.93
C ALA A 30 13.24 6.32 -11.76
N PRO A 31 12.38 5.77 -10.88
CA PRO A 31 12.20 4.31 -10.77
C PRO A 31 11.74 3.64 -12.06
N LEU A 32 10.81 4.26 -12.79
CA LEU A 32 10.35 3.78 -14.10
C LEU A 32 11.49 3.75 -15.11
N TRP A 33 12.30 4.82 -15.17
CA TRP A 33 13.42 4.91 -16.10
C TRP A 33 14.51 3.87 -15.80
N ARG A 34 14.80 3.63 -14.52
CA ARG A 34 15.70 2.57 -14.09
C ARG A 34 15.16 1.19 -14.48
N GLU A 35 13.87 0.95 -14.31
CA GLU A 35 13.26 -0.34 -14.65
C GLU A 35 13.29 -0.59 -16.17
N LEU A 36 12.98 0.42 -16.99
CA LEU A 36 13.12 0.32 -18.45
C LEU A 36 14.57 0.00 -18.87
N HIS A 37 15.54 0.60 -18.19
CA HIS A 37 16.95 0.31 -18.41
C HIS A 37 17.31 -1.13 -17.99
N ALA A 38 16.86 -1.58 -16.82
CA ALA A 38 17.13 -2.90 -16.28
C ALA A 38 16.52 -4.03 -17.14
N LEU A 39 15.37 -3.78 -17.76
CA LEU A 39 14.70 -4.70 -18.68
C LEU A 39 15.33 -4.73 -20.09
N GLY A 40 16.38 -3.94 -20.35
CA GLY A 40 17.00 -3.88 -21.68
C GLY A 40 16.20 -3.09 -22.73
N LEU A 41 15.10 -2.43 -22.33
CA LEU A 41 14.17 -1.79 -23.26
C LEU A 41 14.73 -0.50 -23.86
N LEU A 42 15.63 0.19 -23.16
CA LEU A 42 16.29 1.40 -23.68
C LEU A 42 17.34 1.09 -24.74
N GLN A 43 17.93 -0.11 -24.68
CA GLN A 43 18.96 -0.60 -25.59
C GLN A 43 18.37 -1.20 -26.87
N ALA A 44 17.07 -1.51 -26.87
CA ALA A 44 16.37 -1.99 -28.05
C ALA A 44 16.26 -0.90 -29.15
N PRO A 45 16.15 -1.27 -30.44
CA PRO A 45 15.88 -0.33 -31.51
C PRO A 45 14.60 0.49 -31.23
N GLY A 46 14.73 1.82 -31.17
CA GLY A 46 13.62 2.71 -30.83
C GLY A 46 13.28 2.79 -29.33
N GLY A 47 14.09 2.20 -28.45
CA GLY A 47 13.90 2.22 -26.99
C GLY A 47 13.87 3.63 -26.40
N TRP A 48 14.75 4.52 -26.86
CA TRP A 48 14.73 5.93 -26.48
C TRP A 48 13.47 6.67 -26.95
N LEU A 49 12.96 6.36 -28.15
CA LEU A 49 11.71 6.93 -28.63
C LEU A 49 10.54 6.45 -27.75
N LEU A 50 10.51 5.18 -27.38
CA LEU A 50 9.52 4.65 -26.44
C LEU A 50 9.58 5.37 -25.08
N ALA A 51 10.78 5.57 -24.53
CA ALA A 51 10.97 6.25 -23.25
C ALA A 51 10.52 7.71 -23.30
N VAL A 52 10.92 8.46 -24.33
CA VAL A 52 10.50 9.85 -24.55
C VAL A 52 8.98 9.94 -24.75
N SER A 53 8.40 9.05 -25.56
CA SER A 53 6.96 8.99 -25.76
C SER A 53 6.22 8.67 -24.46
N LEU A 54 6.70 7.72 -23.67
CA LEU A 54 6.10 7.38 -22.38
C LEU A 54 6.18 8.55 -21.40
N GLY A 55 7.34 9.21 -21.30
CA GLY A 55 7.53 10.38 -20.44
C GLY A 55 6.64 11.55 -20.89
N GLY A 56 6.54 11.76 -22.20
CA GLY A 56 5.63 12.72 -22.81
C GLY A 56 4.16 12.41 -22.52
N MET A 57 3.76 11.14 -22.58
CA MET A 57 2.40 10.71 -22.22
C MET A 57 2.08 10.99 -20.74
N VAL A 58 2.99 10.62 -19.83
CA VAL A 58 2.85 10.90 -18.38
C VAL A 58 2.77 12.42 -18.12
N ALA A 59 3.65 13.21 -18.73
CA ALA A 59 3.61 14.66 -18.61
C ALA A 59 2.31 15.25 -19.15
N SER A 60 1.83 14.75 -20.29
CA SER A 60 0.63 15.25 -20.97
C SER A 60 -0.65 14.99 -20.17
N ILE A 61 -0.80 13.80 -19.59
CA ILE A 61 -1.96 13.46 -18.77
C ILE A 61 -1.92 14.20 -17.43
N LEU A 62 -0.76 14.31 -16.77
CA LEU A 62 -0.60 15.12 -15.56
C LEU A 62 -0.91 16.60 -15.84
N PHE A 63 -0.42 17.12 -16.96
CA PHE A 63 -0.70 18.49 -17.38
C PHE A 63 -2.20 18.71 -17.60
N ALA A 64 -2.89 17.75 -18.22
CA ALA A 64 -4.33 17.84 -18.39
C ALA A 64 -5.08 17.88 -17.06
N LEU A 65 -4.74 16.98 -16.13
CA LEU A 65 -5.35 16.92 -14.79
C LEU A 65 -5.10 18.20 -13.99
N VAL A 66 -3.84 18.66 -13.92
CA VAL A 66 -3.47 19.88 -13.17
C VAL A 66 -4.09 21.12 -13.81
N SER A 67 -4.24 21.16 -15.14
CA SER A 67 -4.89 22.28 -15.83
C SER A 67 -6.35 22.45 -15.42
N LEU A 68 -7.08 21.36 -15.14
CA LEU A 68 -8.44 21.43 -14.59
C LEU A 68 -8.48 22.02 -13.16
N LEU A 69 -7.40 21.83 -12.40
CA LEU A 69 -7.22 22.34 -11.04
C LEU A 69 -6.58 23.73 -11.00
N ALA A 70 -6.35 24.37 -12.14
CA ALA A 70 -5.61 25.63 -12.27
C ALA A 70 -6.40 26.88 -11.82
N TRP A 71 -6.83 26.88 -10.57
CA TRP A 71 -7.56 27.97 -9.91
C TRP A 71 -6.67 28.71 -8.89
N PRO A 72 -6.95 30.00 -8.58
CA PRO A 72 -6.08 30.85 -7.75
C PRO A 72 -5.65 30.25 -6.41
N ARG A 73 -6.54 29.52 -5.74
CA ARG A 73 -6.28 28.91 -4.43
C ARG A 73 -6.01 27.40 -4.50
N LEU A 74 -6.20 26.78 -5.66
CA LEU A 74 -6.13 25.32 -5.81
C LEU A 74 -4.85 24.86 -6.53
N LEU A 75 -4.37 25.61 -7.52
CA LEU A 75 -3.26 25.19 -8.38
C LEU A 75 -2.00 24.87 -7.59
N LYS A 76 -1.56 25.82 -6.75
CA LYS A 76 -0.32 25.68 -5.97
C LYS A 76 -0.46 24.50 -4.99
N PRO A 77 -1.46 24.46 -4.08
CA PRO A 77 -1.66 23.33 -3.16
C PRO A 77 -1.74 21.98 -3.87
N ALA A 78 -2.48 21.87 -4.97
CA ALA A 78 -2.60 20.63 -5.74
C ALA A 78 -1.25 20.17 -6.29
N LEU A 79 -0.47 21.08 -6.88
CA LEU A 79 0.87 20.76 -7.38
C LEU A 79 1.84 20.35 -6.26
N ALA A 80 1.84 21.03 -5.12
CA ALA A 80 2.69 20.62 -4.00
C ALA A 80 2.30 19.24 -3.46
N LEU A 81 0.99 18.98 -3.32
CA LEU A 81 0.51 17.69 -2.86
C LEU A 81 0.95 16.57 -3.81
N LEU A 82 0.79 16.77 -5.13
CA LEU A 82 1.24 15.82 -6.15
C LEU A 82 2.76 15.64 -6.12
N LEU A 83 3.53 16.71 -5.93
CA LEU A 83 4.99 16.63 -5.82
C LEU A 83 5.40 15.82 -4.59
N VAL A 84 4.83 16.10 -3.42
CA VAL A 84 5.12 15.38 -2.17
C VAL A 84 4.73 13.90 -2.29
N ALA A 85 3.52 13.62 -2.78
CA ALA A 85 3.08 12.25 -3.03
C ALA A 85 4.04 11.54 -4.00
N SER A 86 4.44 12.21 -5.08
CA SER A 86 5.36 11.65 -6.06
C SER A 86 6.77 11.43 -5.50
N GLY A 87 7.28 12.33 -4.67
CA GLY A 87 8.60 12.19 -4.05
C GLY A 87 8.64 11.04 -3.07
N GLY A 88 7.60 10.92 -2.22
CA GLY A 88 7.47 9.81 -1.26
C GLY A 88 7.37 8.48 -1.97
N ALA A 89 6.36 8.32 -2.83
CA ALA A 89 6.18 7.12 -3.64
C ALA A 89 7.46 6.78 -4.45
N GLY A 90 8.08 7.80 -5.06
CA GLY A 90 9.31 7.67 -5.84
C GLY A 90 10.47 7.09 -5.04
N TYR A 91 10.66 7.54 -3.79
CA TYR A 91 11.68 7.01 -2.90
C TYR A 91 11.44 5.53 -2.57
N PHE A 92 10.21 5.15 -2.22
CA PHE A 92 9.88 3.76 -1.90
C PHE A 92 10.05 2.84 -3.11
N MET A 93 9.62 3.29 -4.30
CA MET A 93 9.85 2.57 -5.56
C MET A 93 11.34 2.45 -5.89
N TRP A 94 12.15 3.48 -5.63
CA TRP A 94 13.57 3.46 -5.90
C TRP A 94 14.35 2.55 -4.94
N THR A 95 14.10 2.68 -3.65
CA THR A 95 14.93 2.03 -2.61
C THR A 95 14.46 0.61 -2.31
N TYR A 96 13.15 0.40 -2.23
CA TYR A 96 12.58 -0.88 -1.79
C TYR A 96 11.95 -1.67 -2.94
N HIS A 97 11.97 -1.13 -4.17
CA HIS A 97 11.35 -1.76 -5.35
C HIS A 97 9.86 -2.10 -5.15
N VAL A 98 9.20 -1.33 -4.27
CA VAL A 98 7.77 -1.48 -3.98
C VAL A 98 6.97 -0.93 -5.15
N VAL A 99 5.80 -1.52 -5.39
CA VAL A 99 4.80 -1.03 -6.33
C VAL A 99 3.67 -0.33 -5.56
N ILE A 100 3.25 0.84 -6.04
CA ILE A 100 2.13 1.58 -5.45
C ILE A 100 0.83 1.14 -6.15
N ASP A 101 0.14 0.18 -5.54
CA ASP A 101 -1.21 -0.22 -5.92
C ASP A 101 -2.24 0.15 -4.84
N SER A 102 -3.50 -0.23 -5.03
CA SER A 102 -4.57 0.03 -4.04
C SER A 102 -4.34 -0.69 -2.70
N GLY A 103 -3.67 -1.85 -2.70
CA GLY A 103 -3.33 -2.59 -1.48
C GLY A 103 -2.25 -1.88 -0.67
N MET A 104 -1.22 -1.36 -1.35
CA MET A 104 -0.18 -0.53 -0.73
C MET A 104 -0.76 0.77 -0.17
N ALA A 105 -1.65 1.43 -0.93
CA ALA A 105 -2.33 2.63 -0.44
C ALA A 105 -3.24 2.32 0.77
N ALA A 106 -3.94 1.18 0.78
CA ALA A 106 -4.74 0.75 1.94
C ALA A 106 -3.84 0.44 3.15
N SER A 107 -2.70 -0.22 2.93
CA SER A 107 -1.73 -0.51 3.97
C SER A 107 -1.21 0.78 4.59
N ALA A 108 -0.78 1.74 3.78
CA ALA A 108 -0.30 3.04 4.25
C ALA A 108 -1.34 3.84 5.05
N LEU A 109 -2.64 3.62 4.82
CA LEU A 109 -3.72 4.23 5.61
C LEU A 109 -4.01 3.50 6.93
N GLN A 110 -3.63 2.21 7.03
CA GLN A 110 -3.84 1.38 8.22
C GLN A 110 -2.59 1.29 9.12
N THR A 111 -1.44 1.71 8.61
CA THR A 111 -0.15 1.81 9.31
C THR A 111 -0.22 2.77 10.50
N ASP A 112 0.41 2.39 11.61
CA ASP A 112 0.52 3.22 12.82
C ASP A 112 1.67 4.24 12.72
N TRP A 113 1.64 5.28 13.55
CA TRP A 113 2.70 6.28 13.63
C TRP A 113 4.09 5.69 13.90
N HIS A 114 4.18 4.64 14.74
CA HIS A 114 5.46 4.01 15.06
C HIS A 114 6.08 3.29 13.84
N GLU A 115 5.27 2.59 13.04
CA GLU A 115 5.71 1.96 11.79
C GLU A 115 6.23 3.02 10.79
N ILE A 116 5.54 4.17 10.68
CA ILE A 116 5.96 5.28 9.81
C ILE A 116 7.32 5.83 10.26
N LEU A 117 7.49 6.05 11.57
CA LEU A 117 8.75 6.55 12.13
C LEU A 117 9.91 5.56 11.91
N GLY A 118 9.66 4.26 12.04
CA GLY A 118 10.65 3.21 11.76
C GLY A 118 11.15 3.22 10.30
N LEU A 119 10.35 3.73 9.36
CA LEU A 119 10.72 3.85 7.95
C LEU A 119 11.48 5.15 7.63
N LEU A 120 11.51 6.13 8.54
CA LEU A 120 12.21 7.39 8.31
C LEU A 120 13.73 7.19 8.36
N THR A 121 14.38 7.36 7.21
CA THR A 121 15.84 7.39 7.11
C THR A 121 16.33 8.77 6.67
N PRO A 122 17.57 9.17 7.01
CA PRO A 122 18.15 10.42 6.52
C PRO A 122 18.15 10.51 4.99
N ALA A 123 18.35 9.38 4.31
CA ALA A 123 18.28 9.29 2.85
C ALA A 123 16.88 9.60 2.31
N MET A 124 15.83 9.07 2.98
CA MET A 124 14.45 9.39 2.62
C MET A 124 14.13 10.87 2.80
N VAL A 125 14.55 11.46 3.92
CA VAL A 125 14.36 12.89 4.18
C VAL A 125 15.06 13.72 3.11
N ALA A 126 16.30 13.40 2.75
CA ALA A 126 17.02 14.09 1.69
C ALA A 126 16.31 13.96 0.33
N ALA A 127 15.85 12.75 -0.02
CA ALA A 127 15.11 12.51 -1.27
C ALA A 127 13.78 13.29 -1.32
N LEU A 128 13.03 13.33 -0.22
CA LEU A 128 11.80 14.12 -0.11
C LEU A 128 12.08 15.62 -0.20
N VAL A 129 13.12 16.11 0.48
CA VAL A 129 13.49 17.52 0.46
C VAL A 129 13.88 17.94 -0.96
N LEU A 130 14.78 17.22 -1.61
CA LEU A 130 15.31 17.58 -2.93
C LEU A 130 14.30 17.32 -4.06
N GLY A 131 13.59 16.19 -4.00
CA GLY A 131 12.69 15.73 -5.06
C GLY A 131 11.29 16.34 -5.01
N ALA A 132 10.84 16.79 -3.83
CA ALA A 132 9.48 17.29 -3.64
C ALA A 132 9.39 18.65 -2.94
N LEU A 133 9.99 18.81 -1.74
CA LEU A 133 9.78 20.01 -0.92
C LEU A 133 10.46 21.26 -1.51
N VAL A 134 11.68 21.13 -2.03
CA VAL A 134 12.38 22.23 -2.71
C VAL A 134 11.62 22.65 -3.98
N PRO A 135 11.25 21.74 -4.91
CA PRO A 135 10.37 22.08 -6.03
C PRO A 135 9.06 22.74 -5.58
N ALA A 136 8.40 22.23 -4.53
CA ALA A 136 7.17 22.82 -3.99
C ALA A 136 7.39 24.23 -3.42
N ALA A 137 8.49 24.47 -2.70
CA ALA A 137 8.83 25.80 -2.19
C ALA A 137 9.12 26.80 -3.34
N LEU A 138 9.80 26.33 -4.40
CA LEU A 138 10.03 27.14 -5.60
C LEU A 138 8.72 27.50 -6.31
N LEU A 139 7.75 26.57 -6.40
CA LEU A 139 6.41 26.84 -6.94
C LEU A 139 5.71 28.00 -6.20
N TRP A 140 5.93 28.14 -4.89
CA TRP A 140 5.27 29.19 -4.11
C TRP A 140 5.80 30.58 -4.43
N ARG A 141 7.10 30.67 -4.79
CA ARG A 141 7.77 31.92 -5.18
C ARG A 141 7.38 32.42 -6.57
N VAL A 142 6.77 31.57 -7.40
CA VAL A 142 6.32 31.96 -8.75
C VAL A 142 5.03 32.80 -8.65
N PRO A 143 5.02 34.06 -9.14
CA PRO A 143 3.79 34.82 -9.30
C PRO A 143 2.95 34.22 -10.45
N VAL A 144 1.67 33.97 -10.19
CA VAL A 144 0.75 33.37 -11.18
C VAL A 144 -0.37 34.36 -11.49
N ARG A 145 -0.55 34.66 -12.79
CA ARG A 145 -1.58 35.60 -13.23
C ARG A 145 -2.87 34.87 -13.62
N HIS A 146 -3.84 34.89 -12.73
CA HIS A 146 -5.17 34.35 -13.00
C HIS A 146 -6.06 35.36 -13.75
N ARG A 147 -7.03 34.84 -14.49
CA ARG A 147 -8.05 35.64 -15.19
C ARG A 147 -9.42 35.51 -14.52
N PRO A 148 -10.40 36.37 -14.86
CA PRO A 148 -11.77 36.22 -14.39
C PRO A 148 -12.33 34.83 -14.69
N TRP A 149 -13.21 34.34 -13.82
CA TRP A 149 -13.64 32.93 -13.75
C TRP A 149 -14.02 32.30 -15.10
N PRO A 150 -14.85 32.91 -15.98
CA PRO A 150 -15.22 32.27 -17.25
C PRO A 150 -14.04 32.11 -18.22
N ARG A 151 -13.15 33.12 -18.27
CA ARG A 151 -11.96 33.09 -19.12
C ARG A 151 -10.91 32.12 -18.59
N GLN A 152 -10.82 31.96 -17.27
CA GLN A 152 -9.96 30.97 -16.64
C GLN A 152 -10.47 29.55 -16.91
N ALA A 153 -11.78 29.30 -16.77
CA ALA A 153 -12.40 28.02 -17.07
C ALA A 153 -12.14 27.58 -18.51
N ALA A 154 -12.39 28.46 -19.49
CA ALA A 154 -12.15 28.17 -20.90
C ALA A 154 -10.66 27.85 -21.18
N ARG A 155 -9.73 28.60 -20.57
CA ARG A 155 -8.29 28.32 -20.71
C ARG A 155 -7.87 27.00 -20.08
N ASN A 156 -8.43 26.66 -18.91
CA ASN A 156 -8.18 25.39 -18.25
C ASN A 156 -8.66 24.22 -19.10
N LEU A 157 -9.85 24.34 -19.71
CA LEU A 157 -10.38 23.34 -20.63
C LEU A 157 -9.56 23.21 -21.92
N VAL A 158 -9.14 24.33 -22.53
CA VAL A 158 -8.28 24.31 -23.72
C VAL A 158 -6.91 23.70 -23.39
N ALA A 159 -6.32 24.05 -22.25
CA ALA A 159 -5.05 23.47 -21.81
C ALA A 159 -5.19 21.97 -21.53
N ALA A 160 -6.26 21.55 -20.85
CA ALA A 160 -6.54 20.15 -20.61
C ALA A 160 -6.76 19.37 -21.93
N GLY A 161 -7.54 19.93 -22.85
CA GLY A 161 -7.75 19.37 -24.18
C GLY A 161 -6.44 19.24 -24.97
N ALA A 162 -5.58 20.26 -24.95
CA ALA A 162 -4.27 20.21 -25.59
C ALA A 162 -3.37 19.10 -25.00
N GLY A 163 -3.38 18.93 -23.67
CA GLY A 163 -2.69 17.82 -23.02
C GLY A 163 -3.22 16.45 -23.44
N LEU A 164 -4.54 16.28 -23.49
CA LEU A 164 -5.17 15.02 -23.94
C LEU A 164 -4.90 14.73 -25.42
N LEU A 165 -4.91 15.75 -26.28
CA LEU A 165 -4.58 15.60 -27.70
C LEU A 165 -3.12 15.21 -27.89
N LEU A 166 -2.19 15.82 -27.13
CA LEU A 166 -0.78 15.45 -27.16
C LEU A 166 -0.58 14.02 -26.66
N PHE A 167 -1.23 13.64 -25.56
CA PHE A 167 -1.25 12.26 -25.07
C PHE A 167 -1.72 11.28 -26.14
N ALA A 168 -2.86 11.55 -26.78
CA ALA A 168 -3.41 10.70 -27.83
C ALA A 168 -2.47 10.61 -29.04
N GLY A 169 -1.87 11.72 -29.46
CA GLY A 169 -0.88 11.74 -30.55
C GLY A 169 0.34 10.89 -30.25
N LEU A 170 0.92 11.02 -29.06
CA LEU A 170 2.05 10.19 -28.61
C LEU A 170 1.67 8.72 -28.51
N LEU A 171 0.49 8.42 -27.96
CA LEU A 171 -0.04 7.07 -27.82
C LEU A 171 -0.18 6.39 -29.18
N LEU A 172 -0.79 7.07 -30.15
CA LEU A 172 -0.97 6.54 -31.51
C LEU A 172 0.37 6.37 -32.21
N ALA A 173 1.27 7.35 -32.11
CA ALA A 173 2.60 7.30 -32.72
C ALA A 173 3.48 6.17 -32.16
N SER A 174 3.27 5.76 -30.90
CA SER A 174 4.07 4.74 -30.21
C SER A 174 3.25 3.52 -29.77
N PHE A 175 2.10 3.26 -30.42
CA PHE A 175 1.13 2.26 -29.95
C PHE A 175 1.70 0.84 -29.91
N GLN A 176 2.33 0.40 -31.01
CA GLN A 176 2.91 -0.95 -31.12
C GLN A 176 3.98 -1.24 -30.05
N PRO A 177 5.06 -0.44 -29.92
CA PRO A 177 6.09 -0.70 -28.91
C PRO A 177 5.55 -0.55 -27.48
N LEU A 178 4.62 0.40 -27.24
CA LEU A 178 4.01 0.57 -25.94
C LEU A 178 3.11 -0.62 -25.56
N ALA A 179 2.25 -1.07 -26.47
CA ALA A 179 1.33 -2.20 -26.23
C ALA A 179 2.11 -3.50 -25.97
N SER A 180 3.17 -3.75 -26.74
CA SER A 180 4.07 -4.89 -26.50
C SER A 180 4.71 -4.81 -25.11
N THR A 181 5.31 -3.66 -24.78
CA THR A 181 5.96 -3.42 -23.48
C THR A 181 4.98 -3.60 -22.32
N MET A 182 3.79 -3.03 -22.40
CA MET A 182 2.78 -3.11 -21.34
C MET A 182 2.15 -4.50 -21.21
N ARG A 183 2.11 -5.28 -22.30
CA ARG A 183 1.63 -6.68 -22.26
C ARG A 183 2.66 -7.61 -21.60
N ASN A 184 3.94 -7.43 -21.92
CA ASN A 184 5.03 -8.27 -21.43
C ASN A 184 5.53 -7.86 -20.03
N HIS A 185 5.45 -6.58 -19.70
CA HIS A 185 5.94 -6.01 -18.44
C HIS A 185 4.83 -5.22 -17.74
N LYS A 186 3.76 -5.93 -17.35
CA LYS A 186 2.57 -5.34 -16.72
C LYS A 186 2.88 -4.53 -15.46
N GLN A 187 4.00 -4.81 -14.78
CA GLN A 187 4.43 -4.09 -13.58
C GLN A 187 4.75 -2.61 -13.85
N LEU A 188 5.19 -2.25 -15.06
CA LEU A 188 5.61 -0.89 -15.41
C LEU A 188 4.48 0.14 -15.22
N ARG A 189 3.22 -0.27 -15.43
CA ARG A 189 2.06 0.62 -15.24
C ARG A 189 1.92 1.11 -13.80
N TYR A 190 2.40 0.33 -12.82
CA TYR A 190 2.35 0.71 -11.42
C TYR A 190 3.55 1.55 -10.97
N LEU A 191 4.52 1.79 -11.85
CA LEU A 191 5.64 2.71 -11.60
C LEU A 191 5.37 4.12 -12.13
N LEU A 192 4.25 4.33 -12.86
CA LEU A 192 3.86 5.62 -13.43
C LEU A 192 3.45 6.59 -12.32
N ASN A 193 4.40 7.37 -11.81
CA ASN A 193 4.23 8.25 -10.67
C ASN A 193 3.82 9.67 -11.09
N PRO A 194 2.93 10.40 -10.37
CA PRO A 194 2.00 9.98 -9.32
C PRO A 194 0.68 9.40 -9.84
N LEU A 195 0.57 9.04 -11.12
CA LEU A 195 -0.66 8.47 -11.68
C LEU A 195 -1.08 7.17 -10.97
N ASN A 196 -0.11 6.33 -10.59
CA ASN A 196 -0.31 5.13 -9.77
C ASN A 196 -0.95 5.45 -8.42
N THR A 197 -0.48 6.49 -7.74
CA THR A 197 -0.95 6.93 -6.43
C THR A 197 -2.34 7.53 -6.54
N LEU A 198 -2.59 8.34 -7.57
CA LEU A 198 -3.92 8.89 -7.86
C LEU A 198 -4.93 7.79 -8.20
N TYR A 199 -4.52 6.80 -8.99
CA TYR A 199 -5.36 5.64 -9.31
C TYR A 199 -5.67 4.80 -8.06
N ALA A 200 -4.66 4.51 -7.25
CA ALA A 200 -4.82 3.77 -6.00
C ALA A 200 -5.75 4.50 -5.02
N ALA A 201 -5.54 5.81 -4.80
CA ALA A 201 -6.40 6.63 -3.95
C ALA A 201 -7.84 6.73 -4.50
N GLY A 202 -8.00 6.86 -5.82
CA GLY A 202 -9.31 6.86 -6.46
C GLY A 202 -10.05 5.54 -6.29
N GLN A 203 -9.35 4.41 -6.41
CA GLN A 203 -9.94 3.08 -6.16
C GLN A 203 -10.34 2.88 -4.70
N LEU A 204 -9.60 3.45 -3.75
CA LEU A 204 -9.98 3.38 -2.33
C LEU A 204 -11.18 4.27 -2.01
N GLY A 205 -11.23 5.48 -2.57
CA GLY A 205 -12.29 6.46 -2.30
C GLY A 205 -13.59 6.24 -3.09
N PHE A 206 -13.50 5.73 -4.33
CA PHE A 206 -14.63 5.58 -5.25
C PHE A 206 -14.80 4.15 -5.80
N GLY A 207 -13.83 3.26 -5.59
CA GLY A 207 -13.96 1.87 -6.00
C GLY A 207 -15.02 1.14 -5.17
N LYS A 208 -15.48 -0.01 -5.68
CA LYS A 208 -16.42 -0.90 -4.98
C LYS A 208 -15.76 -1.63 -3.79
N THR A 209 -14.95 -0.94 -2.99
CA THR A 209 -14.28 -1.50 -1.80
C THR A 209 -15.22 -1.71 -0.64
N GLN A 210 -16.43 -1.15 -0.69
CA GLN A 210 -17.50 -1.55 0.20
C GLN A 210 -18.19 -2.77 -0.40
N VAL A 211 -17.70 -3.93 0.01
CA VAL A 211 -18.47 -5.16 0.09
C VAL A 211 -19.92 -4.81 0.46
N LYS A 212 -20.86 -5.05 -0.47
CA LYS A 212 -22.24 -4.59 -0.33
C LYS A 212 -23.08 -5.68 0.32
N GLY A 213 -23.45 -5.48 1.58
CA GLY A 213 -24.36 -6.37 2.31
C GLY A 213 -23.94 -6.58 3.76
N GLY A 214 -24.79 -7.25 4.53
CA GLY A 214 -24.42 -7.72 5.87
C GLY A 214 -23.43 -8.88 5.79
N LEU A 215 -22.76 -9.15 6.91
CA LEU A 215 -21.87 -10.30 7.07
C LEU A 215 -22.64 -11.61 6.85
N LEU A 216 -22.21 -12.42 5.89
CA LEU A 216 -22.84 -13.72 5.61
C LEU A 216 -22.45 -14.75 6.68
N PRO A 217 -23.42 -15.44 7.28
CA PRO A 217 -23.13 -16.47 8.26
C PRO A 217 -22.45 -17.69 7.61
N VAL A 218 -21.53 -18.34 8.33
CA VAL A 218 -20.82 -19.55 7.86
C VAL A 218 -20.88 -20.60 8.95
N GLY A 219 -21.04 -21.88 8.58
CA GLY A 219 -20.85 -23.01 9.51
C GLY A 219 -21.82 -23.08 10.69
N ARG A 220 -23.03 -22.52 10.59
CA ARG A 220 -24.01 -22.44 11.71
C ARG A 220 -24.47 -23.78 12.28
N ASP A 221 -24.25 -24.85 11.54
CA ASP A 221 -24.50 -26.23 11.91
C ASP A 221 -23.29 -26.92 12.59
N ALA A 222 -22.13 -26.25 12.65
CA ALA A 222 -20.93 -26.76 13.29
C ALA A 222 -21.17 -27.00 14.79
N LYS A 223 -20.79 -28.19 15.25
CA LYS A 223 -20.90 -28.62 16.64
C LYS A 223 -19.65 -29.40 17.01
N LEU A 224 -19.27 -29.32 18.28
CA LEU A 224 -18.25 -30.21 18.83
C LEU A 224 -18.68 -31.68 18.69
N ALA A 225 -17.78 -32.51 18.17
CA ALA A 225 -17.92 -33.95 18.28
C ALA A 225 -17.85 -34.37 19.76
N ALA A 226 -18.48 -35.48 20.13
CA ALA A 226 -18.46 -36.01 21.49
C ALA A 226 -17.01 -36.09 22.01
N SER A 227 -16.78 -35.54 23.21
CA SER A 227 -15.45 -35.17 23.68
C SER A 227 -14.49 -36.35 23.79
N ALA A 228 -13.27 -36.17 23.30
CA ALA A 228 -12.13 -36.93 23.81
C ALA A 228 -11.98 -36.67 25.32
N GLN A 229 -11.45 -37.65 26.07
CA GLN A 229 -11.23 -37.55 27.52
C GLN A 229 -10.31 -36.38 27.93
N ARG A 230 -9.58 -35.80 26.99
CA ARG A 230 -8.81 -34.55 27.15
C ARG A 230 -9.26 -33.54 26.09
N PRO A 231 -9.49 -32.27 26.48
CA PRO A 231 -9.85 -31.23 25.53
C PRO A 231 -8.64 -30.92 24.65
N PRO A 232 -8.81 -30.78 23.32
CA PRO A 232 -7.72 -30.34 22.46
C PRO A 232 -7.44 -28.85 22.68
N LEU A 233 -6.19 -28.50 23.01
CA LEU A 233 -5.69 -27.13 22.90
C LEU A 233 -4.97 -26.96 21.57
N LEU A 234 -5.42 -25.99 20.76
CA LEU A 234 -4.74 -25.57 19.54
C LEU A 234 -4.23 -24.14 19.72
N VAL A 235 -2.92 -23.96 19.54
CA VAL A 235 -2.28 -22.64 19.47
C VAL A 235 -1.94 -22.36 18.02
N LEU A 236 -2.52 -21.30 17.45
CA LEU A 236 -2.20 -20.82 16.11
C LEU A 236 -1.30 -19.59 16.21
N VAL A 237 -0.03 -19.75 15.82
CA VAL A 237 0.91 -18.63 15.75
C VAL A 237 0.85 -18.03 14.35
N VAL A 238 0.36 -16.79 14.25
CA VAL A 238 0.32 -16.02 12.99
C VAL A 238 1.58 -15.15 12.94
N GLY A 239 2.60 -15.62 12.22
CA GLY A 239 3.86 -14.88 12.09
C GLY A 239 3.76 -13.63 11.21
N GLU A 240 4.80 -12.80 11.25
CA GLU A 240 4.92 -11.57 10.47
C GLU A 240 6.22 -11.59 9.64
N THR A 241 6.13 -11.32 8.34
CA THR A 241 7.26 -11.16 7.38
C THR A 241 8.27 -12.33 7.24
N GLY A 242 8.24 -13.34 8.12
CA GLY A 242 9.06 -14.55 8.04
C GLY A 242 8.86 -15.29 6.72
N ARG A 243 9.95 -15.79 6.13
CA ARG A 243 9.93 -16.43 4.80
C ARG A 243 10.67 -17.77 4.79
N SER A 244 10.04 -18.76 4.16
CA SER A 244 10.53 -20.15 4.07
C SER A 244 11.98 -20.26 3.60
N GLY A 245 12.40 -19.44 2.63
CA GLY A 245 13.77 -19.45 2.08
C GLY A 245 14.87 -19.05 3.07
N ASN A 246 14.52 -18.57 4.26
CA ASN A 246 15.46 -18.21 5.32
C ASN A 246 15.29 -19.06 6.59
N PHE A 247 14.48 -20.11 6.57
CA PHE A 247 14.31 -21.02 7.70
C PHE A 247 15.30 -22.17 7.61
N GLY A 248 16.13 -22.35 8.64
CA GLY A 248 17.15 -23.41 8.71
C GLY A 248 16.54 -24.80 8.55
N ILE A 249 15.38 -25.05 9.17
CA ILE A 249 14.63 -26.31 9.05
C ILE A 249 14.14 -26.61 7.62
N ASN A 250 14.15 -25.62 6.73
CA ASN A 250 13.85 -25.77 5.30
C ASN A 250 15.09 -25.80 4.40
N GLY A 251 16.29 -25.93 4.98
CA GLY A 251 17.55 -26.05 4.24
C GLY A 251 18.29 -24.73 3.99
N TYR A 252 17.94 -23.65 4.71
CA TYR A 252 18.74 -22.43 4.66
C TYR A 252 20.15 -22.65 5.23
N ALA A 253 21.17 -22.03 4.63
CA ALA A 253 22.57 -22.27 4.96
C ALA A 253 22.97 -21.86 6.40
N ARG A 254 22.22 -20.95 7.03
CA ARG A 254 22.41 -20.58 8.44
C ARG A 254 21.33 -21.24 9.28
N ASP A 255 21.71 -21.74 10.44
CA ASP A 255 20.75 -22.31 11.39
C ASP A 255 19.98 -21.20 12.11
N THR A 256 18.88 -20.77 11.49
CA THR A 256 17.97 -19.73 12.01
C THR A 256 16.83 -20.31 12.85
N THR A 257 16.72 -21.63 12.96
CA THR A 257 15.64 -22.32 13.68
C THR A 257 16.17 -23.52 14.47
N PRO A 258 17.22 -23.36 15.32
CA PRO A 258 17.88 -24.48 15.98
C PRO A 258 16.95 -25.24 16.92
N GLU A 259 16.09 -24.54 17.65
CA GLU A 259 15.14 -25.15 18.60
C GLU A 259 14.06 -25.98 17.88
N LEU A 260 13.55 -25.50 16.74
CA LEU A 260 12.59 -26.24 15.93
C LEU A 260 13.20 -27.51 15.33
N ALA A 261 14.47 -27.47 14.93
CA ALA A 261 15.18 -28.63 14.42
C ALA A 261 15.32 -29.72 15.51
N GLN A 262 15.55 -29.32 16.76
CA GLN A 262 15.62 -30.24 17.90
C GLN A 262 14.25 -30.85 18.25
N ALA A 263 13.18 -30.06 18.13
CA ALA A 263 11.81 -30.48 18.42
C ALA A 263 11.22 -31.45 17.37
N ARG A 264 11.91 -31.71 16.25
CA ARG A 264 11.49 -32.64 15.17
C ARG A 264 10.08 -32.33 14.64
N VAL A 265 9.78 -31.04 14.46
CA VAL A 265 8.48 -30.59 13.95
C VAL A 265 8.28 -30.95 12.47
N ALA A 266 7.03 -31.08 12.05
CA ALA A 266 6.70 -31.13 10.64
C ALA A 266 6.90 -29.73 10.03
N SER A 267 7.63 -29.65 8.92
CA SER A 267 7.85 -28.39 8.19
C SER A 267 7.31 -28.47 6.77
N PHE A 268 6.64 -27.39 6.34
CA PHE A 268 6.06 -27.26 5.01
C PHE A 268 6.82 -26.21 4.21
N GLY A 269 7.82 -26.64 3.43
CA GLY A 269 8.64 -25.74 2.62
C GLY A 269 7.90 -25.05 1.47
N SER A 270 6.80 -25.65 1.01
CA SER A 270 6.02 -25.23 -0.17
C SER A 270 4.68 -24.59 0.21
N ALA A 271 4.69 -23.63 1.13
CA ALA A 271 3.51 -22.85 1.51
C ALA A 271 3.55 -21.44 0.89
N TRP A 272 2.41 -20.97 0.39
CA TRP A 272 2.28 -19.65 -0.26
C TRP A 272 1.21 -18.82 0.44
N SER A 273 1.51 -17.54 0.67
CA SER A 273 0.58 -16.62 1.30
C SER A 273 -0.54 -16.18 0.35
N CYS A 274 -1.70 -15.81 0.93
CA CYS A 274 -2.80 -15.19 0.20
C CYS A 274 -2.40 -13.86 -0.47
N GLY A 275 -1.59 -13.06 0.23
CA GLY A 275 -1.11 -11.75 -0.22
C GLY A 275 0.31 -11.48 0.27
N THR A 276 0.81 -10.28 0.03
CA THR A 276 2.19 -9.87 0.36
C THR A 276 2.27 -8.80 1.44
N HIS A 277 1.14 -8.48 2.07
CA HIS A 277 1.03 -7.55 3.19
C HIS A 277 -0.02 -8.06 4.18
N THR A 278 0.10 -7.67 5.45
CA THR A 278 -0.70 -8.18 6.57
C THR A 278 -2.20 -7.92 6.37
N ALA A 279 -2.57 -6.72 5.91
CA ALA A 279 -3.97 -6.34 5.68
C ALA A 279 -4.69 -7.16 4.59
N ALA A 280 -3.95 -7.75 3.64
CA ALA A 280 -4.54 -8.69 2.67
C ALA A 280 -4.48 -10.14 3.16
N SER A 281 -3.38 -10.53 3.79
CA SER A 281 -3.11 -11.95 4.09
C SER A 281 -3.91 -12.44 5.29
N VAL A 282 -4.00 -11.66 6.36
CA VAL A 282 -4.67 -12.06 7.61
C VAL A 282 -6.18 -12.28 7.38
N PRO A 283 -6.94 -11.33 6.82
CA PRO A 283 -8.36 -11.58 6.53
C PRO A 283 -8.59 -12.77 5.56
N CYS A 284 -7.72 -12.95 4.56
CA CYS A 284 -7.85 -14.03 3.59
C CYS A 284 -7.63 -15.42 4.21
N MET A 285 -6.59 -15.60 5.04
CA MET A 285 -6.27 -16.93 5.58
C MET A 285 -7.30 -17.44 6.60
N PHE A 286 -8.07 -16.54 7.23
CA PHE A 286 -9.18 -16.90 8.11
C PHE A 286 -10.52 -16.97 7.38
N SER A 287 -10.58 -16.59 6.10
CA SER A 287 -11.78 -16.70 5.28
C SER A 287 -12.04 -18.17 4.90
N PRO A 288 -13.31 -18.59 4.75
CA PRO A 288 -13.62 -19.88 4.11
C PRO A 288 -13.29 -19.90 2.61
N LEU A 289 -13.00 -18.74 2.01
CA LEU A 289 -12.69 -18.61 0.60
C LEU A 289 -11.19 -18.80 0.34
N GLY A 290 -10.86 -19.49 -0.75
CA GLY A 290 -9.50 -19.45 -1.30
C GLY A 290 -9.14 -18.05 -1.82
N ARG A 291 -7.85 -17.80 -2.08
CA ARG A 291 -7.32 -16.48 -2.49
C ARG A 291 -8.13 -15.80 -3.60
N GLU A 292 -8.39 -16.49 -4.71
CA GLU A 292 -9.11 -15.91 -5.85
C GLU A 292 -10.54 -15.52 -5.49
N GLY A 293 -11.25 -16.40 -4.76
CA GLY A 293 -12.60 -16.13 -4.27
C GLY A 293 -12.63 -14.97 -3.28
N PHE A 294 -11.66 -14.90 -2.36
CA PHE A 294 -11.55 -13.80 -1.40
C PHE A 294 -11.34 -12.46 -2.10
N LEU A 295 -10.50 -12.40 -3.14
CA LEU A 295 -10.24 -11.17 -3.90
C LEU A 295 -11.42 -10.75 -4.79
N ALA A 296 -12.24 -11.70 -5.24
CA ALA A 296 -13.39 -11.45 -6.12
C ALA A 296 -14.71 -11.24 -5.37
N ARG A 297 -14.72 -11.37 -4.03
CA ARG A 297 -15.96 -11.37 -3.24
C ARG A 297 -16.70 -10.04 -3.31
N GLU A 298 -18.02 -10.13 -3.37
CA GLU A 298 -18.91 -8.96 -3.28
C GLU A 298 -19.51 -8.77 -1.87
N GLN A 299 -19.45 -9.84 -1.05
CA GLN A 299 -19.98 -9.93 0.32
C GLN A 299 -18.93 -10.52 1.26
N ASP A 300 -18.88 -10.02 2.50
CA ASP A 300 -18.00 -10.51 3.54
C ASP A 300 -18.72 -11.66 4.25
N THR A 301 -17.95 -12.62 4.74
CA THR A 301 -18.46 -13.79 5.44
C THR A 301 -17.89 -13.85 6.84
N GLU A 302 -18.58 -14.54 7.74
CA GLU A 302 -17.97 -15.04 8.97
C GLU A 302 -16.70 -15.83 8.64
N ASN A 303 -15.73 -15.76 9.56
CA ASN A 303 -14.41 -16.34 9.41
C ASN A 303 -14.25 -17.58 10.31
N LEU A 304 -13.08 -18.22 10.24
CA LEU A 304 -12.78 -19.42 11.03
C LEU A 304 -13.02 -19.23 12.54
N LEU A 305 -12.67 -18.06 13.11
CA LEU A 305 -12.82 -17.80 14.55
C LEU A 305 -14.29 -17.72 14.96
N ASP A 306 -15.14 -17.12 14.12
CA ASP A 306 -16.59 -17.09 14.34
C ASP A 306 -17.16 -18.52 14.39
N VAL A 307 -16.73 -19.37 13.45
CA VAL A 307 -17.17 -20.77 13.34
C VAL A 307 -16.76 -21.58 14.56
N LEU A 308 -15.48 -21.51 14.96
CA LEU A 308 -14.99 -22.20 16.14
C LEU A 308 -15.72 -21.74 17.41
N GLN A 309 -15.97 -20.44 17.55
CA GLN A 309 -16.64 -19.88 18.71
C GLN A 309 -18.10 -20.33 18.81
N HIS A 310 -18.88 -20.32 17.73
CA HIS A 310 -20.27 -20.79 17.83
C HIS A 310 -20.38 -22.31 17.88
N ALA A 311 -19.40 -23.05 17.36
CA ALA A 311 -19.36 -24.52 17.46
C ALA A 311 -19.17 -25.00 18.91
N GLY A 312 -18.74 -24.09 19.81
CA GLY A 312 -18.61 -24.33 21.24
C GLY A 312 -17.18 -24.29 21.76
N LEU A 313 -16.17 -23.95 20.93
CA LEU A 313 -14.79 -23.81 21.39
C LEU A 313 -14.58 -22.48 22.12
N ALA A 314 -13.63 -22.48 23.05
CA ALA A 314 -13.07 -21.28 23.62
C ALA A 314 -12.05 -20.71 22.62
N VAL A 315 -12.31 -19.50 22.10
CA VAL A 315 -11.43 -18.82 21.14
C VAL A 315 -10.86 -17.59 21.81
N LEU A 316 -9.54 -17.40 21.70
CA LEU A 316 -8.82 -16.24 22.18
C LEU A 316 -7.80 -15.79 21.14
N TRP A 317 -7.82 -14.50 20.80
CA TRP A 317 -6.79 -13.86 19.99
C TRP A 317 -5.90 -12.99 20.88
N ILE A 318 -4.58 -13.22 20.88
CA ILE A 318 -3.62 -12.36 21.56
C ILE A 318 -2.76 -11.70 20.49
N ASP A 319 -2.72 -10.37 20.51
CA ASP A 319 -2.14 -9.55 19.45
C ASP A 319 -0.99 -8.69 19.97
N ASN A 320 0.12 -8.66 19.24
CA ASN A 320 1.26 -7.76 19.47
C ASN A 320 1.55 -6.88 18.25
N GLN A 321 0.69 -6.89 17.23
CA GLN A 321 0.95 -6.25 15.95
C GLN A 321 0.28 -4.87 15.86
N PRO A 322 0.98 -3.81 15.41
CA PRO A 322 0.32 -2.55 15.14
C PRO A 322 -0.80 -2.69 14.09
N GLY A 323 -1.88 -1.94 14.30
CA GLY A 323 -3.13 -2.09 13.55
C GLY A 323 -3.88 -3.42 13.81
N GLY A 324 -3.43 -4.25 14.76
CA GLY A 324 -4.14 -5.43 15.28
C GLY A 324 -4.45 -6.53 14.26
N CYS A 325 -5.48 -7.31 14.60
CA CYS A 325 -5.96 -8.50 13.87
C CYS A 325 -6.69 -8.21 12.54
N LYS A 326 -6.66 -6.97 12.04
CA LYS A 326 -7.25 -6.56 10.75
C LYS A 326 -8.74 -6.95 10.61
N GLY A 327 -9.49 -6.87 11.71
CA GLY A 327 -10.93 -7.17 11.77
C GLY A 327 -11.29 -8.65 11.94
N VAL A 328 -10.32 -9.57 11.94
CA VAL A 328 -10.58 -11.01 12.06
C VAL A 328 -11.07 -11.38 13.46
N CYS A 329 -10.52 -10.74 14.49
CA CYS A 329 -10.79 -11.06 15.89
C CYS A 329 -11.89 -10.23 16.55
N ASP A 330 -12.53 -9.31 15.82
CA ASP A 330 -13.48 -8.32 16.39
C ASP A 330 -14.69 -8.95 17.08
N ARG A 331 -15.05 -10.18 16.71
CA ARG A 331 -16.24 -10.92 17.20
C ARG A 331 -15.91 -12.05 18.17
N VAL A 332 -14.64 -12.17 18.59
CA VAL A 332 -14.19 -13.17 19.57
C VAL A 332 -13.39 -12.50 20.69
N PRO A 333 -13.26 -13.13 21.88
CA PRO A 333 -12.36 -12.65 22.92
C PRO A 333 -10.97 -12.36 22.37
N ASN A 334 -10.48 -11.15 22.59
CA ASN A 334 -9.16 -10.73 22.13
C ASN A 334 -8.45 -9.85 23.16
N ALA A 335 -7.13 -9.86 23.10
CA ALA A 335 -6.26 -9.09 23.97
C ALA A 335 -5.13 -8.46 23.16
N LYS A 336 -4.85 -7.19 23.43
CA LYS A 336 -3.72 -6.47 22.84
C LYS A 336 -2.60 -6.37 23.88
N THR A 337 -1.43 -6.86 23.53
CA THR A 337 -0.24 -6.83 24.37
C THR A 337 0.66 -5.63 24.08
N SER A 338 0.52 -5.02 22.91
CA SER A 338 1.21 -3.77 22.55
C SER A 338 0.88 -2.57 23.46
N ALA A 339 -0.22 -2.63 24.21
CA ALA A 339 -0.57 -1.61 25.21
C ALA A 339 0.09 -1.86 26.59
N LEU A 340 0.71 -3.03 26.79
CA LEU A 340 1.43 -3.35 28.00
C LEU A 340 2.73 -2.54 28.04
N ARG A 341 3.07 -2.01 29.21
CA ARG A 341 4.28 -1.20 29.42
C ARG A 341 5.33 -2.03 30.14
N ASP A 342 5.67 -3.19 29.57
CA ASP A 342 6.74 -4.00 30.12
C ASP A 342 8.09 -3.32 29.83
N PRO A 343 8.89 -2.98 30.87
CA PRO A 343 10.12 -2.22 30.68
C PRO A 343 11.23 -3.00 29.95
N VAL A 344 11.14 -4.33 29.90
CA VAL A 344 12.12 -5.21 29.24
C VAL A 344 11.66 -5.58 27.84
N ALA A 345 10.41 -6.04 27.71
CA ALA A 345 9.88 -6.51 26.43
C ALA A 345 9.46 -5.37 25.50
N CYS A 346 9.13 -4.18 26.01
CA CYS A 346 8.56 -3.06 25.23
C CYS A 346 9.46 -1.81 25.14
N ALA A 347 10.78 -2.01 25.08
CA ALA A 347 11.73 -0.91 24.96
C ALA A 347 11.69 -0.28 23.54
N GLY A 348 11.38 1.02 23.45
CA GLY A 348 11.48 1.78 22.19
C GLY A 348 10.16 1.97 21.42
N GLY A 349 9.01 1.66 22.02
CA GLY A 349 7.68 1.90 21.44
C GLY A 349 7.07 0.71 20.69
N GLU A 350 7.82 -0.39 20.55
CA GLU A 350 7.35 -1.70 20.11
C GLU A 350 7.70 -2.75 21.16
N CYS A 351 6.96 -3.87 21.18
CA CYS A 351 7.19 -4.97 22.10
C CYS A 351 7.69 -6.22 21.37
N HIS A 352 8.64 -6.94 21.97
CA HIS A 352 9.04 -8.27 21.52
C HIS A 352 7.93 -9.30 21.75
N ASP A 353 7.81 -10.30 20.88
CA ASP A 353 6.70 -11.26 20.86
C ASP A 353 6.59 -12.14 22.12
N GLU A 354 7.64 -12.24 22.94
CA GLU A 354 7.60 -12.90 24.24
C GLU A 354 6.52 -12.28 25.16
N ILE A 355 6.15 -11.02 24.95
CA ILE A 355 5.06 -10.36 25.67
C ILE A 355 3.70 -11.07 25.47
N LEU A 356 3.52 -11.80 24.37
CA LEU A 356 2.31 -12.59 24.11
C LEU A 356 2.09 -13.69 25.16
N LEU A 357 3.18 -14.17 25.78
CA LEU A 357 3.13 -15.18 26.83
C LEU A 357 2.82 -14.58 28.20
N ALA A 358 2.89 -13.26 28.36
CA ALA A 358 2.63 -12.60 29.62
C ALA A 358 1.17 -12.79 30.07
N GLY A 359 1.01 -13.52 31.18
CA GLY A 359 -0.29 -13.85 31.75
C GLY A 359 -1.11 -14.84 30.93
N ILE A 360 -0.47 -15.61 30.04
CA ILE A 360 -1.18 -16.57 29.16
C ILE A 360 -1.96 -17.61 29.97
N ASP A 361 -1.41 -18.12 31.07
CA ASP A 361 -2.09 -19.10 31.94
C ASP A 361 -3.38 -18.52 32.55
N ALA A 362 -3.32 -17.27 33.01
CA ALA A 362 -4.49 -16.58 33.56
C ALA A 362 -5.56 -16.34 32.49
N ARG A 363 -5.14 -15.99 31.26
CA ARG A 363 -6.05 -15.80 30.12
C ARG A 363 -6.71 -17.12 29.71
N ILE A 364 -5.94 -18.20 29.66
CA ILE A 364 -6.45 -19.54 29.38
C ILE A 364 -7.46 -19.91 30.47
N ALA A 365 -7.13 -19.77 31.75
CA ALA A 365 -8.02 -20.10 32.85
C ALA A 365 -9.34 -19.30 32.88
N GLN A 366 -9.37 -18.11 32.26
CA GLN A 366 -10.56 -17.26 32.16
C GLN A 366 -11.49 -17.63 31.01
N LEU A 367 -11.07 -18.49 30.06
CA LEU A 367 -11.99 -18.91 29.01
C LEU A 367 -13.11 -19.77 29.65
N PRO A 368 -14.33 -19.78 29.08
CA PRO A 368 -15.48 -20.38 29.75
C PRO A 368 -15.21 -21.86 30.12
N ALA A 369 -15.36 -22.24 31.39
CA ALA A 369 -15.13 -23.61 31.87
C ALA A 369 -16.06 -24.66 31.23
N SER A 370 -17.18 -24.25 30.63
CA SER A 370 -18.02 -25.13 29.79
C SER A 370 -17.39 -25.46 28.43
N ARG A 371 -16.28 -24.80 28.10
CA ARG A 371 -15.51 -24.89 26.85
C ARG A 371 -14.02 -25.19 27.08
N ILE A 372 -13.55 -25.11 28.33
CA ILE A 372 -12.27 -25.64 28.80
C ILE A 372 -12.60 -26.75 29.80
N SER A 373 -12.45 -28.03 29.44
CA SER A 373 -12.50 -29.04 30.49
C SER A 373 -11.21 -28.99 31.31
N SER A 374 -11.35 -29.03 32.63
CA SER A 374 -10.29 -28.97 33.64
C SER A 374 -9.01 -29.72 33.24
N TRP A 375 -7.88 -29.01 33.36
CA TRP A 375 -6.51 -29.47 33.11
C TRP A 375 -6.09 -30.65 33.98
#